data_AF-A0A327P4E9-F1
#
_entry.id   AF-A0A327P4E9-F1
#
_cell.length_a   1.000
_cell.length_b   1.000
_cell.length_c   1.000
_cell.angle_alpha   90.00
_cell.angle_beta   90.00
_cell.angle_gamma   90.00
#
_symmetry.space_group_name_H-M   'P 1'
#
loop_
_entity.id
_entity.type
_entity.pdbx_description
1 polymer ?
#
loop_
_entity_poly.entity_id
_entity_poly.type
_entity_poly.pdbx_seq_one_letter_code
_entity_poly.pdbx_strand_id
1 'polypeptide(L)' 'MSDLPKKFKLNRSAFHARNASEQVNYGKEYKNLTWQERMQIHKYLNSIAYGYDIDNPPRMDKTVFKARSKDLNDL' A
#
# COMPACT_ATOMS: atom_id res chain seq x y z
N MET A 1 11.61 -3.71 -15.53
CA MET A 1 10.27 -3.77 -14.90
C MET A 1 9.95 -2.40 -14.38
N SER A 2 9.02 -1.70 -15.03
CA SER A 2 8.58 -0.34 -14.67
C SER A 2 7.42 -0.42 -13.68
N ASP A 3 7.73 -0.75 -12.43
CA ASP A 3 6.77 -0.76 -11.31
C ASP A 3 6.45 0.68 -10.89
N LEU A 4 5.68 1.36 -11.73
CA LEU A 4 5.19 2.72 -11.44
C LEU A 4 4.02 2.63 -10.45
N PRO A 5 4.07 3.36 -9.32
CA PRO A 5 2.97 3.44 -8.36
C PRO A 5 1.63 3.86 -8.98
N LYS A 6 1.68 4.51 -10.15
CA LYS A 6 0.52 4.86 -10.99
C LYS A 6 -0.36 3.66 -11.35
N LYS A 7 0.17 2.43 -11.45
CA LYS A 7 -0.63 1.23 -11.75
C LYS A 7 -1.70 0.96 -10.69
N PHE A 8 -1.40 1.30 -9.43
CA PHE A 8 -2.31 1.11 -8.29
C PHE A 8 -3.08 2.38 -7.93
N LYS A 9 -2.91 3.45 -8.72
CA LYS A 9 -3.67 4.69 -8.55
C LYS A 9 -5.14 4.43 -8.88
N LEU A 10 -6.01 4.68 -7.92
CA LEU A 10 -7.45 4.60 -8.13
C LEU A 10 -7.87 5.59 -9.24
N ASN A 11 -8.51 5.08 -10.29
CA ASN A 11 -9.13 5.93 -11.30
C ASN A 11 -10.41 6.53 -10.72
N ARG A 12 -10.37 7.85 -10.42
CA ARG A 12 -11.49 8.59 -9.83
C ARG A 12 -12.47 9.15 -10.87
N SER A 13 -12.13 9.07 -12.16
CA SER A 13 -12.96 9.56 -13.26
C SER A 13 -13.81 8.47 -13.91
N ALA A 14 -13.56 7.20 -13.56
CA ALA A 14 -14.36 6.08 -14.03
C ALA A 14 -15.63 5.97 -13.19
N PHE A 15 -16.80 6.19 -13.82
CA PHE A 15 -18.08 5.87 -13.21
C PHE A 15 -18.30 4.36 -13.29
N HIS A 16 -18.44 3.71 -12.12
CA HIS A 16 -18.77 2.30 -12.05
C HIS A 16 -20.22 2.14 -11.57
N ALA A 17 -21.12 1.79 -12.49
CA ALA A 17 -22.48 1.37 -12.15
C ALA A 17 -22.44 -0.02 -11.52
N ARG A 18 -22.18 -0.10 -10.21
CA ARG A 18 -22.20 -1.35 -9.45
C ARG A 18 -23.54 -1.53 -8.74
N ASN A 19 -24.05 -2.76 -8.74
CA ASN A 19 -25.24 -3.11 -7.96
C ASN A 19 -24.87 -3.33 -6.48
N ALA A 20 -25.80 -3.08 -5.54
CA ALA A 20 -25.53 -3.19 -4.09
C ALA A 20 -25.06 -4.60 -3.67
N SER A 21 -25.51 -5.65 -4.37
CA SER A 21 -25.07 -7.04 -4.17
C SER A 21 -23.62 -7.29 -4.60
N GLU A 22 -23.10 -6.55 -5.57
CA GLU A 22 -21.71 -6.65 -6.05
C GLU A 22 -20.73 -5.92 -5.12
N GLN A 23 -21.21 -4.91 -4.37
CA GLN A 23 -20.41 -4.20 -3.38
C GLN A 23 -20.00 -5.07 -2.19
N VAL A 24 -20.76 -6.11 -1.82
CA VAL A 24 -20.50 -6.89 -0.59
C VAL A 24 -19.14 -7.62 -0.61
N ASN A 25 -18.45 -7.71 -1.76
CA ASN A 25 -17.20 -8.45 -1.94
C ASN A 25 -15.91 -7.61 -2.05
N TYR A 26 -15.87 -6.40 -1.46
CA TYR A 26 -14.70 -5.52 -1.49
C TYR A 26 -13.36 -6.15 -1.04
N GLY A 27 -13.37 -7.29 -0.33
CA GLY A 27 -12.15 -7.97 0.11
C GLY A 27 -11.66 -9.10 -0.79
N LYS A 28 -12.48 -9.67 -1.69
CA LYS A 28 -12.10 -10.87 -2.46
C LYS A 28 -11.01 -10.59 -3.48
N GLU A 29 -11.04 -9.43 -4.12
CA GLU A 29 -10.06 -9.04 -5.14
C GLU A 29 -8.65 -8.88 -4.55
N TYR A 30 -8.55 -8.40 -3.30
CA TYR A 30 -7.26 -8.25 -2.61
C TYR A 30 -6.69 -9.57 -2.07
N LYS A 31 -7.49 -10.64 -1.95
CA LYS A 31 -7.03 -11.94 -1.42
C LYS A 31 -5.95 -12.57 -2.31
N ASN A 32 -6.05 -12.36 -3.61
CA ASN A 32 -5.14 -12.97 -4.59
C ASN A 32 -3.86 -12.14 -4.84
N LEU A 33 -3.75 -10.96 -4.23
CA LEU A 33 -2.58 -10.11 -4.37
C LEU A 33 -1.41 -10.62 -3.53
N THR A 34 -0.23 -10.55 -4.13
CA THR A 34 1.04 -10.74 -3.44
C THR A 34 1.26 -9.65 -2.39
N TRP A 35 2.13 -9.92 -1.40
CA TRP A 35 2.41 -8.92 -0.36
C TRP A 35 3.07 -7.65 -0.95
N GLN A 36 3.83 -7.78 -2.04
CA GLN A 36 4.43 -6.64 -2.75
C GLN A 36 3.37 -5.74 -3.36
N GLU A 37 2.37 -6.31 -4.04
CA GLU A 37 1.25 -5.54 -4.61
C GLU A 37 0.43 -4.85 -3.53
N ARG A 38 0.19 -5.53 -2.40
CA ARG A 38 -0.46 -4.92 -1.24
C ARG A 38 0.34 -3.75 -0.69
N MET A 39 1.67 -3.86 -0.64
CA MET A 39 2.54 -2.78 -0.20
C MET A 39 2.51 -1.57 -1.15
N GLN A 40 2.40 -1.79 -2.46
CA GLN A 40 2.22 -0.70 -3.44
C GLN A 40 0.89 0.03 -3.26
N ILE A 41 -0.20 -0.69 -2.98
CA ILE A 41 -1.50 -0.08 -2.66
C ILE A 41 -1.39 0.77 -1.39
N HIS A 42 -0.74 0.26 -0.34
CA HIS A 42 -0.52 1.03 0.90
C HIS A 42 0.30 2.29 0.65
N LYS A 43 1.36 2.20 -0.18
CA LYS A 43 2.16 3.36 -0.57
C LYS A 43 1.29 4.45 -1.22
N TYR A 44 0.36 4.06 -2.10
CA TYR A 44 -0.58 5.00 -2.72
C TYR A 44 -1.58 5.61 -1.74
N LEU A 45 -2.17 4.82 -0.85
CA LEU A 45 -3.09 5.32 0.17
C LEU A 45 -2.38 6.31 1.12
N ASN A 46 -1.15 5.99 1.51
CA ASN A 46 -0.33 6.87 2.34
C ASN A 46 0.01 8.19 1.63
N SER A 47 0.31 8.16 0.32
CA SER A 47 0.61 9.39 -0.43
C SER A 47 -0.59 10.33 -0.49
N ILE A 48 -1.81 9.78 -0.58
CA ILE A 48 -3.05 10.56 -0.49
C ILE A 48 -3.22 11.13 0.92
N ALA A 49 -3.07 10.28 1.96
CA ALA A 49 -3.33 10.67 3.34
C ALA A 49 -2.39 11.78 3.84
N TYR A 50 -1.12 11.73 3.42
CA TYR A 50 -0.08 12.67 3.86
C TYR A 50 0.33 13.68 2.79
N GLY A 51 -0.31 13.67 1.61
CA GLY A 51 -0.14 14.69 0.58
C GLY A 51 1.25 14.75 -0.05
N TYR A 52 1.98 13.64 -0.14
CA TYR A 52 3.31 13.60 -0.76
C TYR A 52 3.31 12.99 -2.16
N ASP A 53 4.34 13.31 -2.96
CA ASP A 53 4.53 12.71 -4.28
C ASP A 53 4.95 11.24 -4.15
N ILE A 54 4.14 10.34 -4.70
CA ILE A 54 4.39 8.90 -4.64
C ILE A 54 5.67 8.46 -5.37
N ASP A 55 6.08 9.23 -6.39
CA ASP A 55 7.29 9.02 -7.17
C ASP A 55 8.51 9.68 -6.48
N ASN A 56 8.28 10.60 -5.55
CA ASN A 56 9.29 11.27 -4.73
C ASN A 56 8.86 11.37 -3.25
N PRO A 57 8.77 10.22 -2.54
CA PRO A 57 8.28 10.21 -1.17
C PRO A 57 9.28 10.84 -0.19
N PRO A 58 8.82 11.38 0.96
CA PRO A 58 9.69 11.89 2.00
C PRO A 58 10.68 10.83 2.49
N ARG A 59 11.93 11.23 2.73
CA ARG A 59 12.96 10.32 3.24
C ARG A 59 12.65 9.96 4.69
N MET A 60 12.59 8.66 4.97
CA MET A 60 12.45 8.15 6.32
C MET A 60 13.72 8.41 7.12
N ASP A 61 13.57 9.00 8.30
CA ASP A 61 14.64 9.05 9.30
C ASP A 61 14.79 7.67 9.95
N LYS A 62 15.96 7.06 9.74
CA LYS A 62 16.29 5.72 10.26
C LYS A 62 17.00 5.75 11.61
N THR A 63 17.25 6.94 12.17
CA THR A 63 17.95 7.08 13.44
C THR A 63 17.06 6.77 14.65
N VAL A 64 15.74 6.93 14.51
CA VAL A 64 14.75 6.74 15.57
C VAL A 64 14.39 5.25 15.78
N PHE A 65 14.53 4.43 14.74
CA PHE A 65 14.13 3.01 14.78
C PHE A 65 15.34 2.09 14.68
N LYS A 66 15.61 1.32 15.75
CA LYS A 66 16.62 0.25 15.76
C LYS A 66 15.95 -1.10 15.95
N ALA A 67 16.06 -1.98 14.95
CA ALA A 67 15.73 -3.39 15.14
C ALA A 67 16.76 -3.99 16.12
N ARG A 68 16.28 -4.53 17.24
CA ARG A 68 17.12 -5.31 18.16
C ARG A 68 16.84 -6.79 17.92
N SER A 69 17.89 -7.57 17.67
CA SER A 69 17.79 -9.03 17.82
C SER A 69 17.62 -9.34 19.31
N LYS A 70 16.74 -10.27 19.63
CA LYS A 70 16.77 -10.92 20.94
C LYS A 70 17.85 -11.99 20.83
N ASP A 71 19.00 -11.76 21.45
CA ASP A 71 20.06 -12.75 21.47
C ASP A 71 19.58 -13.96 22.28
N LEU A 72 19.71 -15.15 21.71
CA LEU A 72 19.20 -16.42 22.26
C LEU A 72 19.97 -16.90 23.50
N ASN A 73 20.89 -16.10 24.02
CA ASN A 73 21.75 -16.45 25.17
C ASN A 73 21.23 -15.89 26.52
N ASP A 74 20.06 -15.24 26.54
CA ASP A 74 19.43 -14.71 27.76
C ASP A 74 18.42 -15.70 28.41
N LEU A 75 18.64 -17.02 28.27
CA LEU A 75 17.88 -18.08 28.94
C LEU A 75 18.80 -19.08 29.66
#